data_AF-A0A2D7RCH8-F1
#
_entry.id   AF-A0A2D7RCH8-F1
#
_cell.length_a   1.000
_cell.length_b   1.000
_cell.length_c   1.000
_cell.angle_alpha   90.00
_cell.angle_beta   90.00
_cell.angle_gamma   90.00
#
_symmetry.space_group_name_H-M   'P 1'
#
loop_
_entity.id
_entity.type
_entity.pdbx_description
1 polymer ?
#
loop_
_entity_poly.entity_id
_entity_poly.type
_entity_poly.pdbx_seq_one_letter_code
_entity_poly.pdbx_strand_id
1 'polypeptide(L)' 'MKEKILNSTSSDVPIGLALSGGVDSSFIGSQLVENNIKKLSSFCITSKEGHERSRAENVAKIFN' A
#
# COMPACT_ATOMS: atom_id res chain seq x y z
N MET A 1 -16.41 -3.80 0.55
CA MET A 1 -14.98 -3.74 0.92
C MET A 1 -14.33 -2.46 0.41
N LYS A 2 -14.38 -2.20 -0.91
CA LYS A 2 -13.91 -0.95 -1.54
C LYS A 2 -14.35 0.34 -0.81
N GLU A 3 -15.64 0.50 -0.54
CA GLU A 3 -16.16 1.68 0.19
C GLU A 3 -15.55 1.84 1.59
N LYS A 4 -15.35 0.73 2.32
CA LYS A 4 -14.70 0.78 3.64
C LYS A 4 -13.26 1.27 3.54
N ILE A 5 -12.54 0.85 2.49
CA ILE A 5 -11.15 1.27 2.23
C ILE A 5 -11.13 2.78 1.95
N LEU A 6 -11.98 3.26 1.03
CA LEU A 6 -12.02 4.68 0.66
C LEU A 6 -12.45 5.58 1.82
N ASN A 7 -13.45 5.17 2.61
CA ASN A 7 -13.86 5.90 3.81
C ASN A 7 -12.72 6.00 4.85
N SER A 8 -11.84 5.00 4.89
CA SER A 8 -10.66 5.00 5.77
C SER A 8 -9.51 5.88 5.23
N THR A 9 -9.64 6.45 4.04
CA THR A 9 -8.67 7.38 3.44
C THR A 9 -9.06 8.84 3.51
N SER A 10 -10.24 9.16 4.04
CA SER A 10 -10.66 10.54 4.28
C SER A 10 -9.79 11.15 5.39
N SER A 11 -8.84 12.00 5.00
CA SER A 11 -7.86 12.59 5.90
C SER A 11 -7.45 13.98 5.42
N ASP A 12 -7.33 14.93 6.36
CA ASP A 12 -6.84 16.28 6.08
C ASP A 12 -5.30 16.36 6.03
N VAL A 13 -4.63 15.23 6.33
CA VAL A 13 -3.17 15.09 6.30
C VAL A 13 -2.75 13.97 5.35
N PRO A 14 -1.49 13.97 4.86
CA PRO A 14 -0.98 12.89 4.03
C PRO A 14 -1.15 11.52 4.70
N ILE A 15 -1.61 10.54 3.92
CA ILE A 15 -1.75 9.15 4.35
C ILE A 15 -0.68 8.27 3.70
N GLY A 16 -0.29 7.20 4.40
CA GLY A 16 0.65 6.20 3.93
C GLY A 16 0.05 4.80 3.89
N LEU A 17 0.67 3.89 3.13
CA LEU A 17 0.30 2.48 3.07
C LEU A 17 1.37 1.60 3.71
N ALA A 18 1.01 0.79 4.69
CA ALA A 18 1.84 -0.32 5.13
C ALA A 18 1.77 -1.44 4.08
N LEU A 19 2.89 -1.72 3.42
CA LEU A 19 2.99 -2.68 2.31
C LEU A 19 4.02 -3.76 2.65
N SER A 20 3.57 -4.99 2.86
CA SER A 20 4.44 -6.15 3.10
C SER A 20 4.78 -6.93 1.83
N GLY A 21 4.04 -6.65 0.74
CA GLY A 21 4.04 -7.48 -0.48
C GLY A 21 3.17 -8.74 -0.36
N GLY A 22 2.56 -8.98 0.80
CA GLY A 22 1.52 -10.00 0.96
C GLY A 22 0.22 -9.59 0.27
N VAL A 23 -0.61 -10.59 -0.07
CA VAL A 23 -1.82 -10.42 -0.89
C VAL A 23 -2.79 -9.37 -0.30
N ASP A 24 -2.97 -9.34 1.02
CA ASP A 24 -3.91 -8.42 1.66
C ASP A 24 -3.47 -6.96 1.49
N SER A 25 -2.23 -6.65 1.88
CA SER A 25 -1.69 -5.28 1.74
C SER A 25 -1.61 -4.84 0.27
N SER A 26 -1.31 -5.77 -0.64
CA SER A 26 -1.29 -5.53 -2.08
C SER A 26 -2.68 -5.26 -2.64
N PHE A 27 -3.70 -5.97 -2.17
CA PHE A 27 -5.10 -5.75 -2.57
C PHE A 27 -5.63 -4.41 -2.08
N ILE A 28 -5.32 -4.02 -0.83
CA ILE A 28 -5.66 -2.67 -0.35
C ILE A 28 -4.97 -1.63 -1.21
N GLY A 29 -3.66 -1.78 -1.46
CA GLY A 29 -2.90 -0.86 -2.30
C GLY A 29 -3.46 -0.71 -3.71
N SER A 30 -3.83 -1.80 -4.37
CA SER A 30 -4.41 -1.74 -5.72
C SER A 30 -5.73 -0.98 -5.74
N GLN A 31 -6.60 -1.20 -4.74
CA GLN A 31 -7.84 -0.44 -4.61
C GLN A 31 -7.57 1.07 -4.41
N LEU A 32 -6.54 1.45 -3.66
CA LEU A 32 -6.20 2.86 -3.47
C LEU A 32 -5.68 3.52 -4.76
N VAL A 33 -4.85 2.81 -5.52
CA VAL A 33 -4.30 3.27 -6.81
C VAL A 33 -5.39 3.43 -7.86
N GLU A 34 -6.27 2.43 -8.00
CA GLU A 34 -7.39 2.45 -8.96
C GLU A 34 -8.34 3.64 -8.75
N ASN A 35 -8.44 4.14 -7.52
CA ASN A 35 -9.32 5.27 -7.17
C ASN A 35 -8.55 6.60 -7.13
N ASN A 36 -7.44 6.70 -7.87
CA ASN A 36 -6.65 7.92 -8.06
C ASN A 36 -6.09 8.56 -6.79
N ILE A 37 -5.84 7.79 -5.72
CA ILE A 37 -5.00 8.27 -4.61
C ILE A 37 -3.53 8.16 -5.04
N LYS A 38 -3.14 9.01 -6.01
CA LYS A 38 -1.91 8.88 -6.83
C LYS A 38 -0.59 9.21 -6.11
N LYS A 39 -0.58 9.39 -4.79
CA LYS A 39 0.64 9.76 -4.03
C LYS A 39 0.68 9.11 -2.65
N LEU A 40 0.41 7.81 -2.59
CA LEU A 40 0.58 7.04 -1.36
C LEU A 40 2.05 6.65 -1.19
N SER A 41 2.72 7.27 -0.22
CA SER A 41 3.97 6.74 0.29
C SER A 41 3.71 5.36 0.90
N SER A 42 4.43 4.34 0.42
CA SER A 42 4.36 3.00 0.99
C SER A 42 5.56 2.72 1.88
N PHE A 43 5.34 1.98 2.96
CA PHE A 43 6.34 1.65 3.95
C PHE A 43 6.33 0.14 4.20
N CYS A 44 7.51 -0.45 4.28
CA CYS A 44 7.71 -1.85 4.63
C CYS A 44 8.63 -1.91 5.85
N ILE A 45 8.25 -2.71 6.85
CA ILE A 45 9.08 -3.01 8.01
C ILE A 45 9.36 -4.51 7.96
N THR A 46 10.63 -4.88 8.01
CA THR A 46 11.04 -6.28 8.04
C THR A 46 12.42 -6.38 8.70
N SER A 47 12.81 -7.58 9.13
CA SER A 47 14.15 -7.83 9.64
C SER A 47 15.18 -7.72 8.49
N LYS A 48 16.47 -7.59 8.82
CA LYS A 48 17.53 -7.47 7.80
C LYS A 48 17.56 -8.64 6.80
N GLU A 49 17.12 -9.81 7.23
CA GLU A 49 17.07 -11.06 6.45
C GLU A 49 15.70 -11.30 5.80
N GLY A 50 14.71 -10.47 6.10
CA GLY A 50 13.33 -10.68 5.67
C GLY A 50 13.10 -10.48 4.17
N HIS A 51 12.45 -11.45 3.54
CA HIS A 51 12.10 -11.43 2.12
C HIS A 51 10.89 -10.52 1.78
N GLU A 52 10.31 -9.85 2.77
CA GLU A 52 9.14 -8.97 2.56
C GLU A 52 9.54 -7.69 1.84
N ARG A 53 10.75 -7.18 2.10
CA ARG A 53 11.25 -5.96 1.45
C ARG A 53 11.22 -6.07 -0.07
N SER A 54 11.80 -7.12 -0.66
CA SER A 54 11.84 -7.29 -2.11
C SER A 54 10.43 -7.48 -2.71
N ARG A 55 9.54 -8.18 -1.99
CA ARG A 55 8.14 -8.36 -2.41
C ARG A 55 7.37 -7.04 -2.37
N ALA A 56 7.48 -6.28 -1.30
CA ALA A 56 6.88 -4.95 -1.17
C ALA A 56 7.41 -3.98 -2.23
N GLU A 57 8.72 -3.97 -2.48
CA GLU A 57 9.34 -3.16 -3.54
C GLU A 57 8.79 -3.53 -4.94
N ASN A 58 8.60 -4.83 -5.23
CA ASN A 58 8.02 -5.26 -6.49
C ASN A 58 6.57 -4.80 -6.65
N VAL A 59 5.76 -4.90 -5.60
CA VAL A 59 4.37 -4.43 -5.63
C VAL A 59 4.29 -2.91 -5.73
N ALA A 60 5.14 -2.17 -5.01
CA ALA A 60 5.20 -0.71 -5.07
C ALA A 60 5.56 -0.19 -6.47
N LYS A 61 6.36 -0.94 -7.24
CA LYS A 61 6.65 -0.64 -8.66
C LYS A 61 5.46 -0.82 -9.60
N ILE A 62 4.49 -1.67 -9.25
CA ILE A 62 3.27 -1.88 -10.05
C ILE A 62 2.27 -0.74 -9.81
N PHE A 63 2.32 -0.12 -8.63
CA PHE A 63 1.42 0.95 -8.23
C PHE A 63 1.78 2.34 -8.79
N ASN A 64 3.01 2.49 -9.30
CA ASN A 64 3.53 3.71 -9.94
C ASN A 64 3.64 3.51 -11.45
#